data_AF-A0A7I7U307-F1
#
_entry.id   AF-A0A7I7U307-F1
#
_cell.length_a   1.000
_cell.length_b   1.000
_cell.length_c   1.000
_cell.angle_alpha   90.00
_cell.angle_beta   90.00
_cell.angle_gamma   90.00
#
_symmetry.space_group_name_H-M   'P 1'
#
loop_
_entity.id
_entity.type
_entity.pdbx_description
1 polymer ?
#
loop_
_entity_poly.entity_id
_entity_poly.type
_entity_poly.pdbx_seq_one_letter_code
_entity_poly.pdbx_strand_id
1 'polypeptide(L)'
;MRRKPQPTEDVAKMNATFKELPGQATMRVQAAEYKAKAFERELKSAKAWTPERMYWLLGLVPASLVALQILIAAKGDPNTLRSLVQNLNITAIFLATVLPFALVVLAFLCLSVALTELSSCRRMRANDPMNPALANALTRLGGAIALGLLVTALSVATMPSILFVTTLVICTTWLGLYMGGDSKHRFTTLFQAIVPVYLFAVMAAGVVFVLTSGMWLPREELTFGRAQTGAVYVLSSDSEWTKYLDEATNSVEIVVTKYVTKREIMPDDDNWTNQTVAELISRHL
;
A
#
# COMPACT_ATOMS: atom_id res chain seq x y z
N MET A 1 80.02 1.00 1.66
CA MET A 1 79.62 -0.15 2.50
C MET A 1 78.85 0.36 3.71
N ARG A 2 77.52 0.27 3.72
CA ARG A 2 76.66 0.70 4.85
C ARG A 2 76.36 -0.50 5.74
N ARG A 3 76.83 -0.50 6.99
CA ARG A 3 76.48 -1.50 8.00
C ARG A 3 75.03 -1.24 8.44
N LYS A 4 74.17 -2.26 8.34
CA LYS A 4 72.81 -2.22 8.92
C LYS A 4 72.93 -2.26 10.45
N PRO A 5 72.22 -1.39 11.20
CA PRO A 5 72.20 -1.48 12.65
C PRO A 5 71.50 -2.76 13.08
N GLN A 6 72.15 -3.54 13.94
CA GLN A 6 71.57 -4.69 14.62
C GLN A 6 70.45 -4.19 15.55
N PRO A 7 69.25 -4.78 15.51
CA PRO A 7 68.21 -4.50 16.49
C PRO A 7 68.73 -4.92 17.86
N THR A 8 68.86 -3.97 18.77
CA THR A 8 69.18 -4.22 20.17
C THR A 8 68.11 -5.12 20.77
N GLU A 9 68.56 -6.16 21.44
CA GLU A 9 67.75 -7.23 22.05
C GLU A 9 66.68 -6.71 23.03
N ASP A 10 66.84 -5.46 23.50
CA ASP A 10 65.89 -4.76 24.36
C ASP A 10 64.57 -4.37 23.66
N VAL A 11 64.57 -4.11 22.34
CA VAL A 11 63.32 -3.75 21.63
C VAL A 11 62.43 -4.98 21.42
N ALA A 12 63.02 -6.17 21.28
CA ALA A 12 62.28 -7.42 21.19
C ALA A 12 61.64 -7.80 22.53
N LYS A 13 62.31 -7.54 23.66
CA LYS A 13 61.76 -7.77 25.01
C LYS A 13 60.67 -6.75 25.39
N MET A 14 60.77 -5.50 24.95
CA MET A 14 59.70 -4.51 25.12
C MET A 14 58.40 -4.90 24.40
N ASN A 15 58.49 -5.47 23.19
CA ASN A 15 57.31 -5.91 22.44
C ASN A 15 56.70 -7.23 22.97
N ALA A 16 57.47 -8.08 23.65
CA ALA A 16 56.94 -9.26 24.33
C ALA A 16 56.17 -8.89 25.61
N THR A 17 56.63 -7.85 26.34
CA THR A 17 56.01 -7.42 27.61
C THR A 17 54.69 -6.65 27.39
N PHE A 18 54.50 -6.04 26.22
CA PHE A 18 53.25 -5.34 25.88
C PHE A 18 52.13 -6.28 25.39
N LYS A 19 52.44 -7.57 25.17
CA LYS A 19 51.49 -8.54 24.61
C LYS A 19 50.62 -9.22 25.68
N GLU A 20 50.89 -8.98 26.96
CA GLU A 20 50.18 -9.57 28.10
C GLU A 20 49.77 -8.49 29.11
N LEU A 21 49.04 -7.47 28.66
CA LEU A 21 48.19 -6.71 29.57
C LEU A 21 46.83 -7.43 29.63
N PRO A 22 46.58 -8.31 30.63
CA PRO A 22 45.31 -9.04 30.78
C PRO A 22 44.08 -8.12 30.85
N GLY A 23 44.27 -6.80 31.01
CA GLY A 23 43.23 -5.78 30.95
C GLY A 23 42.67 -5.46 29.55
N GLN A 24 43.40 -5.71 28.46
CA GLN A 24 42.94 -5.30 27.12
C GLN A 24 41.87 -6.25 26.55
N ALA A 25 41.99 -7.55 26.83
CA ALA A 25 40.99 -8.55 26.46
C ALA A 25 39.68 -8.31 27.24
N THR A 26 39.76 -8.03 28.53
CA THR A 26 38.59 -7.72 29.37
C THR A 26 37.91 -6.42 28.95
N MET A 27 38.66 -5.38 28.55
CA MET A 27 38.05 -4.14 28.03
C MET A 27 37.27 -4.35 26.72
N ARG A 28 37.75 -5.23 25.83
CA ARG A 28 37.04 -5.55 24.58
C ARG A 28 35.73 -6.29 24.82
N VAL A 29 35.73 -7.23 25.77
CA VAL A 29 34.51 -7.97 26.16
C VAL A 29 33.51 -7.02 26.83
N GLN A 30 33.96 -6.15 27.73
CA GLN A 30 33.09 -5.16 28.37
C GLN A 30 32.53 -4.13 27.37
N ALA A 31 33.32 -3.68 26.41
CA ALA A 31 32.85 -2.76 25.37
C ALA A 31 31.79 -3.41 24.45
N ALA A 32 31.95 -4.70 24.12
CA ALA A 32 30.97 -5.45 23.35
C ALA A 32 29.66 -5.64 24.15
N GLU A 33 29.76 -5.96 25.44
CA GLU A 33 28.59 -6.13 26.32
C GLU A 33 27.84 -4.80 26.53
N TYR A 34 28.56 -3.68 26.68
CA TYR A 34 27.95 -2.36 26.74
C TYR A 34 27.20 -2.00 25.45
N LYS A 35 27.80 -2.27 24.28
CA LYS A 35 27.14 -2.05 22.98
C LYS A 35 25.90 -2.93 22.82
N ALA A 36 25.97 -4.21 23.22
CA ALA A 36 24.83 -5.12 23.17
C ALA A 36 23.68 -4.62 24.06
N LYS A 37 23.97 -4.18 25.29
CA LYS A 37 22.97 -3.62 26.21
C LYS A 37 22.40 -2.29 25.72
N ALA A 38 23.22 -1.44 25.09
CA ALA A 38 22.74 -0.19 24.49
C ALA A 38 21.76 -0.46 23.34
N PHE A 39 22.11 -1.38 22.44
CA PHE A 39 21.25 -1.79 21.33
C PHE A 39 19.94 -2.44 21.81
N GLU A 40 19.99 -3.24 22.88
CA GLU A 40 18.78 -3.84 23.47
C GLU A 40 17.85 -2.77 24.09
N ARG A 41 18.41 -1.71 24.68
CA ARG A 41 17.61 -0.56 25.17
C ARG A 41 16.97 0.20 24.02
N GLU A 42 17.69 0.43 22.92
CA GLU A 42 17.14 1.07 21.73
C GLU A 42 16.00 0.23 21.13
N LEU A 43 16.19 -1.09 21.00
CA LEU A 43 15.12 -2.01 20.56
C LEU A 43 13.92 -2.04 21.51
N LYS A 44 14.13 -2.02 22.83
CA LYS A 44 13.03 -1.93 23.81
C LYS A 44 12.31 -0.59 23.73
N SER A 45 13.02 0.51 23.45
CA SER A 45 12.42 1.82 23.23
C SER A 45 11.63 1.88 21.91
N ALA A 46 12.12 1.23 20.85
CA ALA A 46 11.38 1.08 19.58
C ALA A 46 10.16 0.17 19.75
N LYS A 47 10.24 -0.83 20.64
CA LYS A 47 9.11 -1.71 21.00
C LYS A 47 8.09 -1.03 21.92
N ALA A 48 8.43 0.11 22.53
CA ALA A 48 7.50 0.90 23.35
C ALA A 48 6.52 1.75 22.51
N TRP A 49 6.53 1.59 21.19
CA TRP A 49 5.44 2.09 20.34
C TRP A 49 4.16 1.35 20.71
N THR A 50 3.36 2.00 21.56
CA THR A 50 2.06 1.49 22.00
C THR A 50 1.17 1.24 20.78
N PRO A 51 0.47 0.10 20.68
CA PRO A 51 -0.40 -0.23 19.55
C PRO A 51 -1.41 0.89 19.24
N GLU A 52 -1.82 1.63 20.27
CA GLU A 52 -2.65 2.84 20.17
C GLU A 52 -2.12 3.88 19.19
N ARG A 53 -0.81 4.18 19.20
CA ARG A 53 -0.20 5.16 18.27
C ARG A 53 -0.17 4.64 16.84
N MET A 54 -0.05 3.31 16.68
CA MET A 54 -0.04 2.68 15.37
C MET A 54 -1.42 2.78 14.71
N TYR A 55 -2.50 2.62 15.47
CA TYR A 55 -3.87 2.82 14.96
C TYR A 55 -4.11 4.26 14.52
N TRP A 56 -3.61 5.25 15.28
CA TRP A 56 -3.69 6.66 14.90
C TRP A 56 -2.97 6.95 13.59
N LEU A 57 -1.74 6.46 13.43
CA LEU A 57 -0.98 6.64 12.20
C LEU A 57 -1.66 5.95 11.01
N LEU A 58 -2.20 4.74 11.21
CA LEU A 58 -2.92 4.01 10.17
C LEU A 58 -4.19 4.75 9.73
N GLY A 59 -4.91 5.36 10.67
CA GLY A 59 -6.09 6.19 10.38
C GLY A 59 -5.76 7.49 9.64
N LEU A 60 -4.53 7.97 9.75
CA LEU A 60 -4.07 9.21 9.09
C LEU A 60 -3.66 8.99 7.63
N VAL A 61 -3.31 7.75 7.26
CA VAL A 61 -2.95 7.37 5.88
C VAL A 61 -4.00 7.80 4.85
N PRO A 62 -5.29 7.40 4.94
CA PRO A 62 -6.27 7.78 3.92
C PRO A 62 -6.45 9.29 3.83
N ALA A 63 -6.43 10.02 4.96
CA ALA A 63 -6.49 11.47 4.96
C ALA A 63 -5.29 12.10 4.24
N SER A 64 -4.08 11.57 4.45
CA SER A 64 -2.87 12.05 3.78
C SER A 64 -2.88 11.78 2.27
N LEU A 65 -3.44 10.64 1.84
CA LEU A 65 -3.59 10.30 0.42
C LEU A 65 -4.59 11.24 -0.26
N VAL A 66 -5.73 11.51 0.37
CA VAL A 66 -6.71 12.50 -0.14
C VAL A 66 -6.08 13.89 -0.25
N ALA A 67 -5.35 14.33 0.78
CA ALA A 67 -4.66 15.61 0.76
C ALA A 67 -3.61 15.69 -0.36
N LEU A 68 -2.81 14.62 -0.54
CA LEU A 68 -1.84 14.50 -1.62
C LEU A 68 -2.52 14.56 -3.00
N GLN A 69 -3.65 13.89 -3.16
CA GLN A 69 -4.37 13.86 -4.43
C GLN A 69 -4.97 15.23 -4.78
N ILE A 70 -5.52 15.94 -3.81
CA ILE A 70 -6.00 17.33 -4.01
C ILE A 70 -4.84 18.25 -4.39
N LEU A 71 -3.66 18.07 -3.77
CA LEU A 71 -2.46 18.84 -4.10
C LEU A 71 -1.98 18.59 -5.53
N ILE A 72 -1.96 17.31 -5.96
CA ILE A 72 -1.60 16.92 -7.33
C ILE A 72 -2.59 17.52 -8.33
N ALA A 73 -3.90 17.41 -8.06
CA ALA A 73 -4.95 17.95 -8.92
C ALA A 73 -4.86 19.47 -9.06
N ALA A 74 -4.44 20.18 -8.01
CA ALA A 74 -4.24 21.62 -8.04
C ALA A 74 -2.98 22.06 -8.82
N LYS A 75 -2.06 21.14 -9.16
CA LYS A 75 -0.74 21.43 -9.76
C LYS A 75 0.04 22.56 -9.07
N GLY A 76 -0.19 22.75 -7.77
CA GLY A 76 0.42 23.81 -6.98
C GLY A 76 -0.21 25.21 -7.10
N ASP A 77 -1.30 25.40 -7.85
CA ASP A 77 -2.04 26.67 -7.87
C ASP A 77 -2.90 26.81 -6.61
N PRO A 78 -2.64 27.80 -5.73
CA PRO A 78 -3.40 28.00 -4.51
C PRO A 78 -4.86 28.39 -4.75
N ASN A 79 -5.19 29.01 -5.88
CA ASN A 79 -6.57 29.39 -6.20
C ASN A 79 -7.40 28.16 -6.57
N THR A 80 -6.85 27.30 -7.43
CA THR A 80 -7.45 26.00 -7.76
C THR A 80 -7.53 25.10 -6.53
N LEU A 81 -6.51 25.06 -5.68
CA LEU A 81 -6.52 24.30 -4.43
C LEU A 81 -7.67 24.74 -3.51
N ARG A 82 -7.81 26.05 -3.27
CA ARG A 82 -8.88 26.61 -2.44
C ARG A 82 -10.25 26.30 -3.03
N SER A 83 -10.38 26.45 -4.35
CA SER A 83 -11.59 26.14 -5.09
C SER A 83 -12.00 24.67 -4.96
N LEU A 84 -11.05 23.74 -5.10
CA LEU A 84 -11.24 22.31 -4.89
C LEU A 84 -11.70 22.07 -3.45
N VAL A 85 -10.90 22.42 -2.45
CA VAL A 85 -11.23 22.14 -1.03
C VAL A 85 -12.63 22.64 -0.62
N GLN A 86 -13.09 23.77 -1.16
CA GLN A 86 -14.41 24.33 -0.82
C GLN A 86 -15.59 23.65 -1.50
N ASN A 87 -15.44 23.22 -2.75
CA ASN A 87 -16.56 22.71 -3.55
C ASN A 87 -16.58 21.19 -3.66
N LEU A 88 -15.53 20.55 -3.16
CA LEU A 88 -15.32 19.15 -3.37
C LEU A 88 -16.07 18.32 -2.34
N ASN A 89 -16.80 17.32 -2.84
CA ASN A 89 -17.41 16.33 -1.98
C ASN A 89 -16.33 15.42 -1.40
N ILE A 90 -15.78 15.81 -0.24
CA ILE A 90 -14.74 15.08 0.50
C ILE A 90 -15.16 13.62 0.71
N THR A 91 -16.45 13.38 0.96
CA THR A 91 -17.01 12.04 1.17
C THR A 91 -16.87 11.18 -0.10
N ALA A 92 -17.17 11.74 -1.27
CA ALA A 92 -17.05 11.02 -2.54
C ALA A 92 -15.59 10.66 -2.85
N ILE A 93 -14.66 11.58 -2.61
CA ILE A 93 -13.22 11.31 -2.79
C ILE A 93 -12.72 10.31 -1.77
N PHE A 94 -13.14 10.44 -0.52
CA PHE A 94 -12.77 9.49 0.51
C PHE A 94 -13.28 8.09 0.15
N LEU A 95 -14.52 7.95 -0.34
CA LEU A 95 -15.03 6.67 -0.84
C LEU A 95 -14.25 6.17 -2.05
N ALA A 96 -14.01 7.02 -3.05
CA ALA A 96 -13.29 6.63 -4.27
C ALA A 96 -11.85 6.20 -3.98
N THR A 97 -11.19 6.83 -3.01
CA THR A 97 -9.82 6.49 -2.61
C THR A 97 -9.80 5.30 -1.66
N VAL A 98 -10.62 5.26 -0.63
CA VAL A 98 -10.57 4.23 0.42
C VAL A 98 -11.19 2.91 -0.03
N LEU A 99 -12.24 2.93 -0.85
CA LEU A 99 -12.95 1.72 -1.25
C LEU A 99 -12.04 0.70 -1.95
N PRO A 100 -11.20 1.08 -2.94
CA PRO A 100 -10.23 0.15 -3.52
C PRO A 100 -9.28 -0.44 -2.47
N PHE A 101 -8.66 0.37 -1.60
CA PHE A 101 -7.74 -0.20 -0.60
C PHE A 101 -8.44 -1.10 0.42
N ALA A 102 -9.63 -0.71 0.87
CA ALA A 102 -10.43 -1.52 1.77
C ALA A 102 -10.73 -2.90 1.15
N LEU A 103 -11.04 -2.96 -0.15
CA LEU A 103 -11.24 -4.22 -0.87
C LEU A 103 -9.95 -5.05 -0.96
N VAL A 104 -8.78 -4.44 -1.24
CA VAL A 104 -7.49 -5.16 -1.25
C VAL A 104 -7.20 -5.78 0.11
N VAL A 105 -7.33 -4.99 1.18
CA VAL A 105 -7.07 -5.44 2.55
C VAL A 105 -8.06 -6.55 2.94
N LEU A 106 -9.34 -6.40 2.60
CA LEU A 106 -10.36 -7.40 2.89
C LEU A 106 -10.11 -8.70 2.12
N ALA A 107 -9.72 -8.63 0.84
CA ALA A 107 -9.36 -9.80 0.04
C ALA A 107 -8.20 -10.57 0.68
N PHE A 108 -7.17 -9.85 1.10
CA PHE A 108 -6.00 -10.43 1.77
C PHE A 108 -6.35 -11.09 3.12
N LEU A 109 -7.22 -10.45 3.92
CA LEU A 109 -7.70 -11.04 5.16
C LEU A 109 -8.51 -12.32 4.90
N CYS A 110 -9.41 -12.29 3.92
CA CYS A 110 -10.20 -13.47 3.53
C CYS A 110 -9.30 -14.62 3.06
N LEU A 111 -8.30 -14.33 2.23
CA LEU A 111 -7.32 -15.32 1.78
C LEU A 111 -6.53 -15.90 2.96
N SER A 112 -6.06 -15.04 3.88
CA SER A 112 -5.31 -15.48 5.06
C SER A 112 -6.15 -16.41 5.93
N VAL A 113 -7.41 -16.06 6.20
CA VAL A 113 -8.34 -16.92 6.95
C VAL A 113 -8.56 -18.24 6.21
N ALA A 114 -8.84 -18.19 4.91
CA ALA A 114 -9.04 -19.40 4.10
C ALA A 114 -7.84 -20.34 4.15
N LEU A 115 -6.60 -19.81 4.06
CA LEU A 115 -5.40 -20.62 4.12
C LEU A 115 -5.21 -21.23 5.51
N THR A 116 -5.42 -20.48 6.59
CA THR A 116 -5.33 -21.02 7.96
C THR A 116 -6.35 -22.13 8.25
N GLU A 117 -7.57 -21.99 7.76
CA GLU A 117 -8.60 -23.02 7.90
C GLU A 117 -8.30 -24.23 6.99
N LEU A 118 -7.74 -24.01 5.79
CA LEU A 118 -7.33 -25.09 4.89
C LEU A 118 -6.23 -25.98 5.50
N SER A 119 -5.22 -25.40 6.17
CA SER A 119 -4.21 -26.22 6.88
C SER A 119 -4.81 -26.96 8.07
N SER A 120 -5.75 -26.33 8.78
CA SER A 120 -6.44 -26.95 9.91
C SER A 120 -7.26 -28.15 9.46
N CYS A 121 -8.05 -28.00 8.38
CA CYS A 121 -8.79 -29.08 7.73
C CYS A 121 -7.88 -30.22 7.27
N ARG A 122 -6.77 -29.92 6.57
CA ARG A 122 -5.82 -30.94 6.11
C ARG A 122 -5.27 -31.78 7.26
N ARG A 123 -4.91 -31.13 8.37
CA ARG A 123 -4.37 -31.80 9.55
C ARG A 123 -5.43 -32.62 10.29
N MET A 124 -6.65 -32.10 10.45
CA MET A 124 -7.73 -32.83 11.10
C MET A 124 -8.13 -34.06 10.29
N ARG A 125 -8.21 -33.95 8.96
CA ARG A 125 -8.50 -35.08 8.08
C ARG A 125 -7.45 -36.19 8.14
N ALA A 126 -6.18 -35.84 8.36
CA ALA A 126 -5.10 -36.81 8.50
C ALA A 126 -5.15 -37.57 9.84
N ASN A 127 -5.66 -36.94 10.90
CA ASN A 127 -5.68 -37.52 12.24
C ASN A 127 -6.98 -38.26 12.57
N ASP A 128 -8.14 -37.73 12.15
CA ASP A 128 -9.43 -38.37 12.43
C ASP A 128 -10.56 -37.84 11.50
N PRO A 129 -11.08 -38.65 10.57
CA PRO A 129 -12.04 -38.19 9.57
C PRO A 129 -13.44 -37.87 10.13
N MET A 130 -13.76 -38.29 11.36
CA MET A 130 -15.11 -38.20 11.94
C MET A 130 -15.25 -37.12 13.04
N ASN A 131 -14.28 -36.21 13.11
CA ASN A 131 -14.25 -35.17 14.14
C ASN A 131 -15.23 -34.01 13.81
N PRO A 132 -16.15 -33.61 14.71
CA PRO A 132 -17.04 -32.45 14.50
C PRO A 132 -16.29 -31.13 14.30
N ALA A 133 -15.03 -31.03 14.75
CA ALA A 133 -14.18 -29.88 14.47
C ALA A 133 -13.86 -29.71 12.98
N LEU A 134 -13.82 -30.81 12.21
CA LEU A 134 -13.59 -30.78 10.77
C LEU A 134 -14.79 -30.16 10.03
N ALA A 135 -16.01 -30.45 10.47
CA ALA A 135 -17.21 -29.83 9.91
C ALA A 135 -17.20 -28.31 10.10
N ASN A 136 -16.90 -27.83 11.31
CA ASN A 136 -16.78 -26.39 11.59
C ASN A 136 -15.68 -25.70 10.78
N ALA A 137 -14.52 -26.34 10.64
CA ALA A 137 -13.41 -25.82 9.84
C ALA A 137 -13.77 -25.74 8.34
N LEU A 138 -14.48 -26.75 7.81
CA LEU A 138 -14.98 -26.73 6.43
C LEU A 138 -16.01 -25.63 6.20
N THR A 139 -16.92 -25.40 7.15
CA THR A 139 -17.91 -24.30 7.04
C THR A 139 -17.23 -22.93 7.02
N ARG A 140 -16.22 -22.71 7.89
CA ARG A 140 -15.44 -21.47 7.90
C ARG A 140 -14.63 -21.27 6.63
N LEU A 141 -14.00 -22.34 6.14
CA LEU A 141 -13.28 -22.33 4.88
C LEU A 141 -14.21 -21.97 3.71
N GLY A 142 -15.38 -22.60 3.63
CA GLY A 142 -16.38 -22.30 2.62
C GLY A 142 -16.85 -20.85 2.68
N GLY A 143 -17.10 -20.33 3.88
CA GLY A 143 -17.45 -18.92 4.09
C GLY A 143 -16.33 -17.96 3.65
N ALA A 144 -15.08 -18.25 3.99
CA ALA A 144 -13.92 -17.44 3.59
C ALA A 144 -13.71 -17.45 2.07
N ILE A 145 -13.91 -18.60 1.41
CA ILE A 145 -13.83 -18.70 -0.06
C ILE A 145 -14.97 -17.91 -0.71
N ALA A 146 -16.20 -18.09 -0.25
CA ALA A 146 -17.36 -17.38 -0.80
C ALA A 146 -17.20 -15.86 -0.66
N LEU A 147 -16.75 -15.38 0.51
CA LEU A 147 -16.47 -13.97 0.73
C LEU A 147 -15.30 -13.49 -0.12
N GLY A 148 -14.23 -14.28 -0.26
CA GLY A 148 -13.10 -13.95 -1.13
C GLY A 148 -13.50 -13.82 -2.60
N LEU A 149 -14.37 -14.71 -3.10
CA LEU A 149 -14.92 -14.62 -4.46
C LEU A 149 -15.78 -13.37 -4.64
N LEU A 150 -16.62 -13.04 -3.67
CA LEU A 150 -17.42 -11.81 -3.70
C LEU A 150 -16.54 -10.57 -3.76
N VAL A 151 -15.51 -10.50 -2.91
CA VAL A 151 -14.55 -9.38 -2.89
C VAL A 151 -13.77 -9.30 -4.20
N THR A 152 -13.41 -10.44 -4.80
CA THR A 152 -12.73 -10.48 -6.10
C THR A 152 -13.64 -9.98 -7.21
N ALA A 153 -14.90 -10.39 -7.23
CA ALA A 153 -15.88 -9.92 -8.22
C ALA A 153 -16.11 -8.40 -8.11
N LEU A 154 -16.25 -7.89 -6.88
CA LEU A 154 -16.31 -6.45 -6.62
C LEU A 154 -15.04 -5.75 -7.12
N SER A 155 -13.87 -6.32 -6.84
CA SER A 155 -12.58 -5.74 -7.25
C SER A 155 -12.45 -5.68 -8.78
N VAL A 156 -12.89 -6.69 -9.52
CA VAL A 156 -12.88 -6.69 -10.99
C VAL A 156 -13.74 -5.57 -11.56
N ALA A 157 -14.88 -5.28 -10.92
CA ALA A 157 -15.83 -4.26 -11.35
C ALA A 157 -15.41 -2.84 -10.96
N THR A 158 -14.72 -2.66 -9.84
CA THR A 158 -14.46 -1.32 -9.27
C THR A 158 -13.01 -0.90 -9.27
N MET A 159 -12.05 -1.83 -9.39
CA MET A 159 -10.63 -1.50 -9.30
C MET A 159 -10.01 -1.15 -10.65
N PRO A 160 -9.13 -0.14 -10.66
CA PRO A 160 -8.14 0.05 -11.70
C PRO A 160 -7.34 -1.24 -11.95
N SER A 161 -7.12 -1.57 -13.21
CA SER A 161 -6.43 -2.80 -13.64
C SER A 161 -5.06 -2.98 -13.01
N ILE A 162 -4.30 -1.89 -12.78
CA ILE A 162 -2.97 -1.93 -12.16
C ILE A 162 -3.02 -2.40 -10.69
N LEU A 163 -4.02 -1.96 -9.92
CA LEU A 163 -4.21 -2.40 -8.53
C LEU A 163 -4.68 -3.85 -8.47
N PHE A 164 -5.47 -4.28 -9.45
CA PHE A 164 -5.89 -5.67 -9.56
C PHE A 164 -4.70 -6.60 -9.86
N VAL A 165 -3.87 -6.27 -10.86
CA VAL A 165 -2.69 -7.08 -11.23
C VAL A 165 -1.71 -7.18 -10.08
N THR A 166 -1.41 -6.07 -9.40
CA THR A 166 -0.51 -6.07 -8.23
C THR A 166 -1.07 -6.94 -7.11
N THR A 167 -2.37 -6.83 -6.81
CA THR A 167 -3.04 -7.71 -5.84
C THR A 167 -2.93 -9.18 -6.23
N LEU A 168 -3.13 -9.51 -7.51
CA LEU A 168 -3.04 -10.89 -8.02
C LEU A 168 -1.63 -11.46 -7.91
N VAL A 169 -0.60 -10.69 -8.28
CA VAL A 169 0.81 -11.07 -8.13
C VAL A 169 1.14 -11.34 -6.67
N ILE A 170 0.65 -10.51 -5.76
CA ILE A 170 0.88 -10.71 -4.34
C ILE A 170 0.17 -11.97 -3.85
N CYS A 171 -1.12 -12.14 -4.14
CA CYS A 171 -1.90 -13.31 -3.73
C CYS A 171 -1.31 -14.63 -4.24
N THR A 172 -0.84 -14.65 -5.50
CA THR A 172 -0.22 -15.84 -6.11
C THR A 172 1.15 -16.15 -5.50
N THR A 173 1.99 -15.11 -5.28
CA THR A 173 3.27 -15.26 -4.57
C THR A 173 3.05 -15.81 -3.16
N TRP A 174 2.03 -15.31 -2.48
CA TRP A 174 1.66 -15.76 -1.15
C TRP A 174 1.22 -17.23 -1.14
N LEU A 175 0.35 -17.61 -2.07
CA LEU A 175 -0.12 -18.98 -2.21
C LEU A 175 1.04 -19.95 -2.49
N GLY A 176 2.01 -19.55 -3.31
CA GLY A 176 3.22 -20.31 -3.59
C GLY A 176 4.09 -20.53 -2.35
N LEU A 177 4.33 -19.47 -1.57
CA LEU A 177 5.06 -19.55 -0.30
C LEU A 177 4.34 -20.45 0.72
N TYR A 178 3.01 -20.41 0.74
CA TYR A 178 2.21 -21.26 1.61
C TYR A 178 2.27 -22.73 1.23
N MET A 179 2.15 -23.05 -0.06
CA MET A 179 2.18 -24.44 -0.55
C MET A 179 3.56 -25.09 -0.42
N GLY A 180 4.65 -24.31 -0.46
CA GLY A 180 6.02 -24.83 -0.38
C GLY A 180 6.56 -25.07 1.03
N GLY A 181 5.84 -24.70 2.09
CA GLY A 181 6.35 -24.71 3.47
C GLY A 181 5.75 -25.81 4.35
N ASP A 182 6.46 -26.92 4.54
CA ASP A 182 6.03 -28.05 5.39
C ASP A 182 6.09 -27.75 6.91
N SER A 183 6.59 -26.58 7.32
CA SER A 183 6.80 -26.22 8.72
C SER A 183 5.90 -25.08 9.15
N LYS A 184 4.86 -25.42 9.93
CA LYS A 184 3.96 -24.45 10.63
C LYS A 184 4.72 -23.35 11.38
N HIS A 185 5.89 -23.68 11.95
CA HIS A 185 6.70 -22.71 12.67
C HIS A 185 7.38 -21.70 11.75
N ARG A 186 7.89 -22.13 10.59
CA ARG A 186 8.45 -21.21 9.60
C ARG A 186 7.37 -20.30 9.04
N PHE A 187 6.17 -20.83 8.85
CA PHE A 187 5.04 -20.04 8.35
C PHE A 187 4.64 -18.91 9.29
N THR A 188 4.50 -19.15 10.61
CA THR A 188 4.17 -18.08 11.56
C THR A 188 5.23 -16.99 11.61
N THR A 189 6.51 -17.36 11.53
CA THR A 189 7.62 -16.40 11.57
C THR A 189 7.72 -15.61 10.25
N LEU A 190 7.56 -16.30 9.12
CA LEU A 190 7.50 -15.66 7.80
C LEU A 190 6.27 -14.75 7.68
N PHE A 191 5.12 -15.15 8.23
CA PHE A 191 3.91 -14.34 8.27
C PHE A 191 4.14 -13.03 9.01
N GLN A 192 4.74 -13.09 10.21
CA GLN A 192 5.07 -11.89 10.99
C GLN A 192 6.07 -10.97 10.26
N ALA A 193 6.99 -11.53 9.46
CA ALA A 193 7.94 -10.74 8.68
C ALA A 193 7.34 -10.18 7.36
N ILE A 194 6.42 -10.91 6.73
CA ILE A 194 5.84 -10.56 5.43
C ILE A 194 4.68 -9.58 5.55
N VAL A 195 3.85 -9.69 6.59
CA VAL A 195 2.72 -8.76 6.81
C VAL A 195 3.16 -7.29 6.77
N PRO A 196 4.22 -6.83 7.47
CA PRO A 196 4.64 -5.44 7.39
C PRO A 196 5.18 -5.07 6.01
N VAL A 197 5.89 -5.98 5.32
CA VAL A 197 6.37 -5.77 3.94
C VAL A 197 5.19 -5.62 2.99
N TYR A 198 4.14 -6.42 3.16
CA TYR A 198 2.92 -6.34 2.39
C TYR A 198 2.18 -5.03 2.64
N LEU A 199 1.98 -4.64 3.90
CA LEU A 199 1.36 -3.35 4.24
C LEU A 199 2.15 -2.18 3.63
N PHE A 200 3.48 -2.24 3.67
CA PHE A 200 4.34 -1.26 3.03
C PHE A 200 4.17 -1.25 1.50
N ALA A 201 4.13 -2.42 0.87
CA ALA A 201 3.93 -2.53 -0.58
C ALA A 201 2.56 -2.01 -1.01
N VAL A 202 1.49 -2.28 -0.26
CA VAL A 202 0.14 -1.75 -0.50
C VAL A 202 0.12 -0.23 -0.32
N MET A 203 0.76 0.29 0.72
CA MET A 203 0.91 1.73 0.91
C MET A 203 1.66 2.39 -0.25
N ALA A 204 2.78 1.81 -0.67
CA ALA A 204 3.59 2.31 -1.78
C ALA A 204 2.81 2.25 -3.10
N ALA A 205 2.13 1.13 -3.38
CA ALA A 205 1.24 0.99 -4.53
C ALA A 205 0.12 2.04 -4.49
N GLY A 206 -0.40 2.36 -3.30
CA GLY A 206 -1.41 3.40 -3.15
C GLY A 206 -0.91 4.80 -3.43
N VAL A 207 0.31 5.12 -2.99
CA VAL A 207 0.96 6.38 -3.36
C VAL A 207 1.20 6.44 -4.87
N VAL A 208 1.72 5.38 -5.47
CA VAL A 208 1.91 5.31 -6.94
C VAL A 208 0.58 5.49 -7.65
N PHE A 209 -0.48 4.81 -7.20
CA PHE A 209 -1.81 4.94 -7.79
C PHE A 209 -2.34 6.38 -7.71
N VAL A 210 -2.22 7.05 -6.56
CA VAL A 210 -2.61 8.45 -6.42
C VAL A 210 -1.79 9.36 -7.36
N LEU A 211 -0.51 9.05 -7.57
CA LEU A 211 0.35 9.80 -8.49
C LEU A 211 0.01 9.56 -9.97
N THR A 212 -0.48 8.37 -10.33
CA THR A 212 -0.75 7.99 -11.74
C THR A 212 -2.20 8.16 -12.16
N SER A 213 -3.15 8.13 -11.22
CA SER A 213 -4.60 8.13 -11.50
C SER A 213 -5.13 9.46 -12.04
N GLY A 214 -4.33 10.53 -12.01
CA GLY A 214 -4.75 11.84 -12.51
C GLY A 214 -5.88 12.44 -11.68
N MET A 215 -6.80 13.16 -12.33
CA MET A 215 -7.96 13.74 -11.66
C MET A 215 -9.04 12.67 -11.42
N TRP A 216 -9.60 12.61 -10.21
CA TRP A 216 -10.64 11.62 -9.88
C TRP A 216 -12.00 11.90 -10.53
N LEU A 217 -12.18 13.09 -11.10
CA LEU A 217 -13.39 13.46 -11.79
C LEU A 217 -13.38 12.85 -13.20
N PRO A 218 -14.52 12.33 -13.69
CA PRO A 218 -14.61 11.92 -15.07
C PRO A 218 -14.30 13.12 -15.97
N ARG A 219 -13.56 12.86 -17.04
CA ARG A 219 -13.38 13.84 -18.10
C ARG A 219 -14.70 14.00 -18.84
N GLU A 220 -15.08 15.24 -19.06
CA GLU A 220 -16.33 15.56 -19.71
C GLU A 220 -16.09 16.57 -20.82
N GLU A 221 -16.95 16.51 -21.83
CA GLU A 221 -17.06 17.53 -22.86
C GLU A 221 -18.34 18.32 -22.60
N LEU A 222 -18.20 19.64 -22.42
CA LEU A 222 -19.34 20.55 -22.34
C LEU A 222 -19.56 21.25 -23.67
N THR A 223 -20.83 21.36 -24.09
CA THR A 223 -21.21 22.16 -25.25
C THR A 223 -21.99 23.39 -24.81
N PHE A 224 -21.46 24.57 -25.13
CA PHE A 224 -22.07 25.88 -24.86
C PHE A 224 -22.68 26.47 -26.13
N GLY A 225 -23.98 26.25 -26.35
CA GLY A 225 -24.64 26.69 -27.58
C GLY A 225 -24.02 26.04 -28.83
N ARG A 226 -23.14 26.77 -29.54
CA ARG A 226 -22.39 26.28 -30.72
C ARG A 226 -20.91 25.99 -30.46
N ALA A 227 -20.37 26.38 -29.30
CA ALA A 227 -18.98 26.12 -28.95
C ALA A 227 -18.87 24.82 -28.15
N GLN A 228 -17.94 23.96 -28.53
CA GLN A 228 -17.54 22.80 -27.74
C GLN A 228 -16.28 23.18 -26.96
N THR A 229 -16.28 22.94 -25.66
CA THR A 229 -15.03 22.93 -24.89
C THR A 229 -14.30 21.62 -25.12
N GLY A 230 -12.97 21.62 -24.92
CA GLY A 230 -12.20 20.38 -24.85
C GLY A 230 -12.54 19.57 -23.59
N ALA A 231 -11.64 18.67 -23.20
CA ALA A 231 -11.78 17.90 -21.97
C ALA A 231 -11.79 18.84 -20.74
N VAL A 232 -12.87 18.79 -19.97
CA VAL A 232 -13.06 19.55 -18.73
C VAL A 232 -13.48 18.64 -17.60
N TYR A 233 -13.25 19.09 -16.37
CA TYR A 233 -13.65 18.38 -15.16
C TYR A 233 -14.65 19.23 -14.38
N VAL A 234 -15.91 18.79 -14.33
CA VAL A 234 -16.96 19.52 -13.61
C VAL A 234 -16.74 19.37 -12.10
N LEU A 235 -16.39 20.47 -11.44
CA LEU A 235 -16.10 20.51 -10.01
C LEU A 235 -17.40 20.59 -9.18
N SER A 236 -18.36 21.38 -9.65
CA SER A 236 -19.67 21.58 -9.02
C SER A 236 -20.66 22.10 -10.05
N SER A 237 -21.93 21.72 -9.94
CA SER A 237 -22.99 22.16 -10.84
C SER A 237 -24.29 22.31 -10.06
N ASP A 238 -24.85 23.52 -10.11
CA ASP A 238 -26.15 23.89 -9.55
C ASP A 238 -27.10 24.32 -10.70
N SER A 239 -28.36 24.65 -10.37
CA SER A 239 -29.34 25.12 -11.35
C SER A 239 -28.94 26.44 -12.04
N GLU A 240 -28.10 27.25 -11.40
CA GLU A 240 -27.70 28.56 -11.91
C GLU A 240 -26.30 28.57 -12.53
N TRP A 241 -25.34 27.86 -11.95
CA TRP A 241 -23.94 27.88 -12.39
C TRP A 241 -23.32 26.48 -12.41
N THR A 242 -22.42 26.28 -13.36
CA THR A 242 -21.56 25.11 -13.48
C THR A 242 -20.12 25.59 -13.43
N LYS A 243 -19.35 25.00 -12.52
CA LYS A 243 -17.93 25.28 -12.33
C LYS A 243 -17.12 24.09 -12.81
N TYR A 244 -16.21 24.33 -13.74
CA TYR A 244 -15.35 23.29 -14.29
C TYR A 244 -13.89 23.75 -14.30
N LEU A 245 -13.00 22.75 -14.34
CA LEU A 245 -11.57 22.92 -14.53
C LEU A 245 -11.24 22.49 -15.96
N ASP A 246 -10.75 23.41 -16.77
CA ASP A 246 -10.30 23.11 -18.13
C ASP A 246 -8.95 22.40 -18.09
N GLU A 247 -8.85 21.22 -18.72
CA GLU A 247 -7.64 20.40 -18.73
C GLU A 247 -6.48 21.11 -19.45
N ALA A 248 -6.77 21.86 -20.51
CA ALA A 248 -5.77 22.49 -21.36
C ALA A 248 -5.15 23.72 -20.70
N THR A 249 -5.99 24.60 -20.13
CA THR A 249 -5.53 25.83 -19.46
C THR A 249 -5.24 25.63 -17.98
N ASN A 250 -5.71 24.53 -17.38
CA ASN A 250 -5.66 24.26 -15.95
C ASN A 250 -6.27 25.40 -15.12
N SER A 251 -7.30 26.05 -15.67
CA SER A 251 -7.98 27.19 -15.05
C SER A 251 -9.41 26.82 -14.68
N VAL A 252 -9.88 27.38 -13.57
CA VAL A 252 -11.23 27.16 -13.07
C VAL A 252 -12.15 28.22 -13.64
N GLU A 253 -13.12 27.79 -14.43
CA GLU A 253 -14.12 28.67 -15.05
C GLU A 253 -15.51 28.43 -14.44
N ILE A 254 -16.32 29.48 -14.37
CA ILE A 254 -17.70 29.43 -13.90
C ILE A 254 -18.59 29.93 -15.02
N VAL A 255 -19.51 29.08 -15.45
CA VAL A 255 -20.44 29.38 -16.54
C VAL A 255 -21.86 29.16 -16.06
N VAL A 256 -22.82 29.92 -16.60
CA VAL A 256 -24.23 29.77 -16.21
C VAL A 256 -24.77 28.45 -16.77
N THR A 257 -25.35 27.60 -15.92
CA THR A 257 -25.79 26.24 -16.25
C THR A 257 -26.74 26.21 -17.44
N LYS A 258 -27.59 27.23 -17.58
CA LYS A 258 -28.55 27.37 -18.69
C LYS A 258 -27.90 27.39 -20.08
N TYR A 259 -26.60 27.68 -20.17
CA TYR A 259 -25.87 27.68 -21.43
C TYR A 259 -25.22 26.33 -21.77
N VAL A 260 -25.20 25.38 -20.83
CA VAL A 260 -24.72 24.01 -21.05
C VAL A 260 -25.82 23.23 -21.76
N THR A 261 -25.67 23.05 -23.08
CA THR A 261 -26.65 22.35 -23.91
C THR A 261 -26.45 20.84 -23.84
N LYS A 262 -25.20 20.40 -23.73
CA LYS A 262 -24.81 18.98 -23.75
C LYS A 262 -23.65 18.74 -22.79
N ARG A 263 -23.69 17.58 -22.13
CA ARG A 263 -22.65 17.07 -21.23
C ARG A 263 -22.43 15.61 -21.58
N GLU A 264 -21.24 15.29 -22.06
CA GLU A 264 -20.85 13.92 -22.40
C GLU A 264 -19.59 13.52 -21.65
N ILE A 265 -19.55 12.30 -21.14
CA ILE A 265 -18.35 11.75 -20.51
C ILE A 265 -17.41 11.31 -21.63
N MET A 266 -16.19 11.86 -21.65
CA MET A 266 -15.15 11.44 -22.58
C MET A 266 -14.51 10.15 -22.06
N PRO A 267 -14.42 9.09 -22.90
CA PRO A 267 -13.74 7.87 -22.49
C PRO A 267 -12.23 8.12 -22.38
N ASP A 268 -11.62 7.64 -21.30
CA ASP A 268 -10.17 7.71 -21.09
C ASP A 268 -9.50 6.56 -21.87
N ASP A 269 -9.43 6.72 -23.19
CA ASP A 269 -9.06 5.65 -24.13
C ASP A 269 -7.57 5.28 -24.11
N ASP A 270 -6.72 6.20 -23.65
CA ASP A 270 -5.26 6.11 -23.79
C ASP A 270 -4.56 5.45 -22.59
N ASN A 271 -5.24 5.26 -21.45
CA ASN A 271 -4.58 4.77 -20.24
C ASN A 271 -5.28 3.54 -19.63
N TRP A 272 -4.88 2.35 -20.10
CA TRP A 272 -5.37 1.05 -19.61
C TRP A 272 -5.22 0.88 -18.09
N THR A 273 -4.27 1.60 -17.46
CA THR A 273 -4.02 1.52 -16.02
C THR A 273 -5.15 2.09 -15.17
N ASN A 274 -5.94 3.03 -15.73
CA ASN A 274 -7.08 3.66 -15.06
C ASN A 274 -8.40 2.94 -15.36
N GLN A 275 -8.44 2.13 -16.42
CA GLN A 275 -9.62 1.34 -16.77
C GLN A 275 -9.81 0.18 -15.80
N THR A 276 -11.07 -0.14 -15.52
CA THR A 276 -11.40 -1.34 -14.75
C THR A 276 -11.14 -2.59 -15.58
N VAL A 277 -10.92 -3.73 -14.92
CA VAL A 277 -10.73 -5.00 -15.61
C VAL A 277 -11.99 -5.38 -16.41
N ALA A 278 -13.17 -5.05 -15.89
CA ALA A 278 -14.45 -5.26 -16.59
C ALA A 278 -14.52 -4.48 -17.92
N GLU A 279 -14.14 -3.20 -17.92
CA GLU A 279 -14.10 -2.37 -19.13
C GLU A 279 -13.11 -2.93 -20.15
N LEU A 280 -11.91 -3.31 -19.71
CA LEU A 280 -10.90 -3.92 -20.57
C LEU A 280 -11.40 -5.19 -21.26
N ILE A 281 -12.09 -6.07 -20.53
CA ILE A 281 -12.70 -7.28 -21.08
C ILE A 281 -13.80 -6.93 -22.08
N SER A 282 -14.66 -5.97 -21.74
CA SER A 282 -15.78 -5.56 -22.62
C SER A 282 -15.32 -4.98 -23.96
N ARG A 283 -14.14 -4.36 -24.01
CA ARG A 283 -13.57 -3.78 -25.25
C ARG A 283 -13.06 -4.84 -26.24
N HIS A 284 -12.76 -6.05 -25.76
CA HIS A 284 -12.16 -7.13 -26.56
C HIS A 284 -13.14 -8.26 -26.91
N LEU A 285 -14.37 -8.19 -26.39
CA LEU A 285 -15.47 -9.11 -26.73
C LEU A 285 -16.36 -8.50 -27.80
#